data_AF-A0A959IJD5-F1
#
_entry.id   AF-A0A959IJD5-F1
#
_cell.length_a   1.000
_cell.length_b   1.000
_cell.length_c   1.000
_cell.angle_alpha   90.00
_cell.angle_beta   90.00
_cell.angle_gamma   90.00
#
_symmetry.space_group_name_H-M   'P 1'
#
loop_
_entity.id
_entity.type
_entity.pdbx_description
1 polymer ?
#
loop_
_entity_poly.entity_id
_entity_poly.type
_entity_poly.pdbx_seq_one_letter_code
_entity_poly.pdbx_strand_id
1 'polypeptide(L)'
;MGVNFTGTYKIKIKGETGDTVVFRFGERVYSDGTLNPMTTVCGQIKRPGVGGPGAPDIAWQTDTYVIGSNTEAWFQPEFTFHTYRYMEIAGLNKAPEMADIEGLTLNTTVANENSFSCSSNLIHSIQEATERTFLANLQSVQSDCPAREKFGYGG
;
A
#
# COMPACT_ATOMS: atom_id res chain seq x y z
N MET A 1 -0.12 -1.05 -9.82
CA MET A 1 1.00 -1.93 -9.44
C MET A 1 0.86 -3.35 -9.97
N GLY A 2 -0.36 -3.84 -10.22
CA GLY A 2 -0.59 -5.12 -10.93
C GLY A 2 -0.78 -6.30 -9.98
N VAL A 3 -0.05 -6.34 -8.88
CA VAL A 3 -0.10 -7.36 -7.82
C VAL A 3 -0.31 -6.69 -6.46
N ASN A 4 -1.00 -7.36 -5.52
CA ASN A 4 -1.12 -6.88 -4.14
C ASN A 4 0.18 -7.15 -3.38
N PHE A 5 0.76 -6.13 -2.76
CA PHE A 5 2.02 -6.25 -2.03
C PHE A 5 2.03 -5.32 -0.83
N THR A 6 2.98 -5.54 0.09
CA THR A 6 3.24 -4.66 1.24
C THR A 6 4.52 -3.89 1.01
N GLY A 7 4.45 -2.59 1.25
CA GLY A 7 5.62 -1.72 1.12
C GLY A 7 5.26 -0.26 0.98
N THR A 8 6.14 0.49 0.32
CA THR A 8 5.95 1.91 0.01
C THR A 8 5.97 2.11 -1.51
N TYR A 9 6.11 3.35 -1.95
CA TYR A 9 6.26 3.72 -3.35
C TYR A 9 7.22 4.89 -3.45
N LYS A 10 7.70 5.11 -4.66
CA LYS A 10 8.43 6.31 -5.03
C LYS A 10 7.80 6.87 -6.30
N ILE A 11 7.51 8.17 -6.31
CA ILE A 11 6.84 8.84 -7.43
C ILE A 11 7.53 10.16 -7.75
N LYS A 12 7.67 10.46 -9.04
CA LYS A 12 8.09 11.76 -9.52
C LYS A 12 6.89 12.70 -9.56
N ILE A 13 6.95 13.76 -8.77
CA ILE A 13 5.88 14.75 -8.62
C ILE A 13 6.31 16.04 -9.30
N LYS A 14 5.38 16.66 -10.03
CA LYS A 14 5.56 17.97 -10.66
C LYS A 14 4.32 18.82 -10.47
N GLY A 15 4.50 20.07 -10.03
CA GLY A 15 3.43 21.04 -9.83
C GLY A 15 3.96 22.37 -9.30
N GLU A 16 3.06 23.22 -8.79
CA GLU A 16 3.40 24.54 -8.26
C GLU A 16 3.58 24.49 -6.74
N THR A 17 4.39 25.41 -6.19
CA THR A 17 4.58 25.50 -4.74
C THR A 17 3.25 25.68 -4.03
N GLY A 18 2.95 24.81 -3.07
CA GLY A 18 1.69 24.80 -2.32
C GLY A 18 0.64 23.84 -2.86
N ASP A 19 0.81 23.29 -4.07
CA ASP A 19 -0.04 22.21 -4.57
C ASP A 19 0.04 21.01 -3.64
N THR A 20 -1.10 20.35 -3.45
CA THR A 20 -1.22 19.18 -2.58
C THR A 20 -1.59 17.96 -3.40
N VAL A 21 -0.74 16.93 -3.35
CA VAL A 21 -0.98 15.62 -3.96
C VAL A 21 -1.38 14.63 -2.88
N VAL A 22 -2.47 13.90 -3.11
CA VAL A 22 -3.03 12.93 -2.17
C VAL A 22 -2.98 11.54 -2.78
N PHE A 23 -2.51 10.58 -2.00
CA PHE A 23 -2.36 9.19 -2.36
C PHE A 23 -3.28 8.33 -1.51
N ARG A 24 -4.21 7.58 -2.13
CA ARG A 24 -5.06 6.62 -1.43
C ARG A 24 -4.78 5.21 -1.91
N PHE A 25 -4.89 4.24 -1.02
CA PHE A 25 -4.50 2.85 -1.29
C PHE A 25 -5.68 1.89 -1.17
N GLY A 26 -5.68 0.84 -1.99
CA GLY A 26 -6.71 -0.20 -1.96
C GLY A 26 -6.23 -1.53 -2.52
N GLU A 27 -6.73 -2.62 -1.94
CA GLU A 27 -6.50 -3.98 -2.44
C GLU A 27 -7.42 -4.31 -3.63
N ARG A 28 -8.54 -3.59 -3.74
CA ARG A 28 -9.60 -3.81 -4.74
C ARG A 28 -10.10 -2.49 -5.33
N VAL A 29 -10.80 -2.61 -6.45
CA VAL A 29 -11.61 -1.56 -7.05
C VAL A 29 -13.09 -1.96 -6.94
N TYR A 30 -13.98 -0.97 -6.91
CA TYR A 30 -15.41 -1.21 -7.09
C TYR A 30 -15.72 -1.58 -8.54
N SER A 31 -16.97 -1.97 -8.80
CA SER A 31 -17.46 -2.38 -10.13
C SER A 31 -17.40 -1.26 -11.17
N ASP A 32 -17.40 0.01 -10.74
CA ASP A 32 -17.26 1.18 -11.60
C ASP A 32 -15.79 1.54 -11.90
N GLY A 33 -14.84 0.75 -11.38
CA GLY A 33 -13.41 0.95 -11.53
C GLY A 33 -12.80 1.93 -10.53
N THR A 34 -13.59 2.55 -9.65
CA THR A 34 -13.06 3.46 -8.61
C THR A 34 -12.36 2.67 -7.51
N LEU A 35 -11.38 3.32 -6.85
CA LEU A 35 -10.64 2.70 -5.75
C LEU A 35 -11.59 2.32 -4.60
N ASN A 36 -11.38 1.13 -4.02
CA ASN A 36 -12.00 0.75 -2.76
C ASN A 36 -11.01 0.87 -1.59
N PRO A 37 -10.90 2.04 -0.93
CA PRO A 37 -10.01 2.24 0.22
C PRO A 37 -10.50 1.55 1.50
N MET A 38 -11.75 1.08 1.55
CA MET A 38 -12.27 0.34 2.72
C MET A 38 -11.58 -1.01 2.93
N THR A 39 -10.87 -1.51 1.91
CA THR A 39 -10.08 -2.73 2.02
C THR A 39 -8.84 -2.56 2.90
N THR A 40 -8.34 -1.33 3.04
CA THR A 40 -7.04 -1.03 3.67
C THR A 40 -7.13 -0.16 4.93
N VAL A 41 -8.29 0.45 5.22
CA VAL A 41 -8.51 1.24 6.45
C VAL A 41 -8.06 0.50 7.71
N CYS A 42 -7.59 1.27 8.71
CA CYS A 42 -7.26 0.74 10.02
C CYS A 42 -8.43 -0.09 10.57
N GLY A 43 -8.15 -1.31 11.04
CA GLY A 43 -9.15 -2.31 11.39
C GLY A 43 -10.21 -1.80 12.37
N GLN A 44 -9.78 -1.07 13.40
CA GLN A 44 -10.63 -0.67 14.51
C GLN A 44 -11.29 0.70 14.32
N ILE A 45 -10.70 1.60 13.52
CA ILE A 45 -11.15 3.00 13.38
C ILE A 45 -11.84 3.17 12.01
N LYS A 46 -13.09 2.70 11.90
CA LYS A 46 -13.87 2.69 10.64
C LYS A 46 -15.25 3.33 10.73
N ARG A 47 -15.58 3.99 11.83
CA ARG A 47 -16.84 4.70 12.04
C ARG A 47 -16.70 5.74 13.15
N PRO A 48 -17.58 6.76 13.18
CA PRO A 48 -17.53 7.81 14.19
C PRO A 48 -17.52 7.28 15.63
N GLY A 49 -16.73 7.95 16.48
CA GLY A 49 -16.65 7.65 17.91
C GLY A 49 -15.77 6.44 18.29
N VAL A 50 -15.00 5.88 17.35
CA VAL A 50 -14.04 4.80 17.62
C VAL A 50 -12.60 5.33 17.50
N GLY A 51 -11.69 4.88 18.36
CA GLY A 51 -10.26 5.26 18.34
C GLY A 51 -9.83 6.24 19.44
N GLY A 52 -10.78 6.82 20.18
CA GLY A 52 -10.52 7.75 21.29
C GLY A 52 -10.40 9.23 20.87
N PRO A 53 -10.14 10.14 21.83
CA PRO A 53 -10.06 11.57 21.55
C PRO A 53 -9.01 11.91 20.49
N GLY A 54 -9.41 12.66 19.46
CA GLY A 54 -8.52 13.09 18.37
C GLY A 54 -8.38 12.09 17.22
N ALA A 55 -8.97 10.89 17.33
CA ALA A 55 -9.03 9.96 16.21
C ALA A 55 -10.02 10.46 15.14
N PRO A 56 -9.75 10.23 13.84
CA PRO A 56 -10.71 10.48 12.79
C PRO A 56 -11.86 9.46 12.87
N ASP A 57 -13.01 9.77 12.28
CA ASP A 57 -14.11 8.80 12.15
C ASP A 57 -13.67 7.52 11.41
N ILE A 58 -12.81 7.68 10.40
CA ILE A 58 -12.18 6.58 9.69
C ILE A 58 -10.70 6.90 9.55
N ALA A 59 -9.84 6.01 10.07
CA ALA A 59 -8.40 6.10 9.85
C ALA A 59 -8.05 5.48 8.50
N TRP A 60 -8.12 6.33 7.47
CA TRP A 60 -7.72 5.99 6.10
C TRP A 60 -6.21 5.79 5.99
N GLN A 61 -5.81 4.84 5.14
CA GLN A 61 -4.43 4.77 4.66
C GLN A 61 -4.27 5.74 3.51
N THR A 62 -3.73 6.92 3.82
CA THR A 62 -3.55 8.04 2.90
C THR A 62 -2.21 8.70 3.18
N ASP A 63 -1.48 9.04 2.12
CA ASP A 63 -0.34 9.93 2.22
C ASP A 63 -0.65 11.24 1.51
N THR A 64 -0.03 12.32 1.99
CA THR A 64 -0.19 13.66 1.42
C THR A 64 1.18 14.30 1.23
N TYR A 65 1.42 14.84 0.04
CA TYR A 65 2.63 15.59 -0.28
C TYR A 65 2.26 17.02 -0.69
N VAL A 66 2.89 18.01 -0.04
CA VAL A 66 2.76 19.42 -0.40
C VAL A 66 4.01 19.84 -1.15
N ILE A 67 3.84 20.35 -2.36
CA ILE A 67 4.95 20.75 -3.22
C ILE A 67 5.64 21.97 -2.61
N GLY A 68 6.94 21.83 -2.33
CA GLY A 68 7.79 22.91 -1.83
C GLY A 68 8.36 23.76 -2.96
N SER A 69 9.46 24.47 -2.68
CA SER A 69 10.15 25.29 -3.68
C SER A 69 10.74 24.49 -4.84
N ASN A 70 11.03 23.20 -4.64
CA ASN A 70 11.40 22.30 -5.72
C ASN A 70 10.14 21.75 -6.39
N THR A 71 9.78 22.36 -7.52
CA THR A 71 8.55 22.06 -8.28
C THR A 71 8.60 20.75 -9.06
N GLU A 72 9.73 20.05 -9.04
CA GLU A 72 9.89 18.71 -9.61
C GLU A 72 10.80 17.85 -8.70
N ALA A 73 10.22 16.85 -8.04
CA ALA A 73 10.92 16.04 -7.06
C ALA A 73 10.46 14.59 -7.05
N TRP A 74 11.36 13.69 -6.64
CA TRP A 74 10.97 12.34 -6.25
C TRP A 74 10.50 12.35 -4.80
N PHE A 75 9.30 11.83 -4.56
CA PHE A 75 8.74 11.63 -3.23
C PHE A 75 8.66 10.14 -2.91
N GLN A 76 9.07 9.78 -1.70
CA GLN A 76 8.95 8.44 -1.14
C GLN A 76 8.63 8.58 0.37
N PRO A 77 7.53 7.99 0.87
CA PRO A 77 7.27 7.94 2.30
C PRO A 77 8.30 7.09 3.05
N GLU A 78 8.81 7.60 4.17
CA GLU A 78 9.86 6.94 4.98
C GLU A 78 9.34 6.25 6.25
N PHE A 79 8.29 6.81 6.88
CA PHE A 79 7.80 6.36 8.20
C PHE A 79 6.43 5.67 8.13
N THR A 80 6.09 5.11 6.97
CA THR A 80 4.85 4.35 6.77
C THR A 80 5.05 3.26 5.73
N PHE A 81 4.15 2.29 5.75
CA PHE A 81 3.99 1.31 4.69
C PHE A 81 2.52 0.95 4.57
N HIS A 82 2.14 0.55 3.36
CA HIS A 82 0.78 0.20 2.99
C HIS A 82 0.76 -1.20 2.38
N THR A 83 -0.40 -1.85 2.40
CA THR A 83 -0.64 -3.05 1.58
C THR A 83 -1.70 -2.75 0.56
N TYR A 84 -1.34 -2.84 -0.72
CA TYR A 84 -2.23 -2.41 -1.80
C TYR A 84 -1.83 -3.01 -3.14
N ARG A 85 -2.82 -3.00 -4.05
CA ARG A 85 -2.64 -3.31 -5.48
C ARG A 85 -2.86 -2.08 -6.34
N TYR A 86 -3.74 -1.21 -5.87
CA TYR A 86 -4.20 0.01 -6.53
C TYR A 86 -3.85 1.21 -5.66
N MET A 87 -3.37 2.25 -6.33
CA MET A 87 -3.09 3.55 -5.76
C MET A 87 -3.87 4.56 -6.58
N GLU A 88 -4.66 5.38 -5.91
CA GLU A 88 -5.29 6.55 -6.50
C GLU A 88 -4.45 7.78 -6.18
N ILE A 89 -4.23 8.62 -7.18
CA ILE A 89 -3.42 9.82 -7.08
C ILE A 89 -4.30 11.00 -7.49
N ALA A 90 -4.47 11.97 -6.59
CA ALA A 90 -5.24 13.18 -6.83
C ALA A 90 -4.38 14.43 -6.61
N GLY A 91 -4.68 15.51 -7.31
CA GLY A 91 -3.98 16.80 -7.18
C GLY A 91 -2.83 17.03 -8.16
N LEU A 92 -2.56 16.10 -9.08
CA LEU A 92 -1.62 16.33 -10.18
C LEU A 92 -2.31 16.98 -11.38
N ASN A 93 -1.62 17.93 -12.03
CA ASN A 93 -2.09 18.58 -13.26
C ASN A 93 -2.14 17.64 -14.47
N LYS A 94 -1.37 16.55 -14.44
CA LYS A 94 -1.33 15.52 -15.47
C LYS A 94 -1.18 14.15 -14.83
N ALA A 95 -1.72 13.13 -15.49
CA ALA A 95 -1.48 11.76 -15.09
C ALA A 95 0.04 11.45 -15.19
N PRO A 96 0.63 10.82 -14.16
CA PRO A 96 2.03 10.42 -14.18
C PRO A 96 2.25 9.32 -15.22
N GLU A 97 3.45 9.30 -15.82
CA GLU A 97 3.83 8.19 -16.70
C GLU A 97 4.16 6.95 -15.88
N MET A 98 4.12 5.77 -16.50
CA MET A 98 4.49 4.52 -15.81
C MET A 98 5.94 4.52 -15.31
N ALA A 99 6.83 5.28 -15.97
CA ALA A 99 8.22 5.44 -15.56
C ALA A 99 8.40 6.39 -14.35
N ASP A 100 7.37 7.17 -14.01
CA ASP A 100 7.40 8.12 -12.90
C ASP A 100 6.94 7.50 -11.58
N ILE A 101 6.55 6.22 -11.56
CA ILE A 101 6.02 5.56 -10.37
C ILE A 101 6.62 4.17 -10.21
N GLU A 102 7.16 3.91 -9.02
CA GLU A 102 7.68 2.61 -8.62
C GLU A 102 7.06 2.14 -7.31
N GLY A 103 6.71 0.85 -7.25
CA GLY A 103 6.27 0.18 -6.03
C GLY A 103 7.45 -0.47 -5.36
N LEU A 104 7.67 -0.14 -4.09
CA LEU A 104 8.83 -0.61 -3.34
C LEU A 104 8.35 -1.62 -2.31
N THR A 105 8.46 -2.90 -2.63
CA THR A 105 8.12 -3.98 -1.69
C THR A 105 9.04 -3.95 -0.48
N LEU A 106 8.46 -4.05 0.71
CA LEU A 106 9.19 -4.12 1.97
C LEU A 106 8.82 -5.44 2.67
N ASN A 107 9.79 -6.06 3.33
CA ASN A 107 9.63 -7.16 4.29
C ASN A 107 10.96 -7.39 5.02
N THR A 108 10.91 -8.12 6.14
CA THR A 108 12.10 -8.63 6.80
C THR A 108 12.87 -9.55 5.85
N THR A 109 14.15 -9.27 5.67
CA THR A 109 15.05 -10.14 4.90
C THR A 109 15.18 -11.50 5.57
N VAL A 110 14.57 -12.53 4.98
CA VAL A 110 14.66 -13.92 5.41
C VAL A 110 15.25 -14.79 4.30
N ALA A 111 15.92 -15.89 4.69
CA ALA A 111 16.42 -16.86 3.73
C ALA A 111 15.25 -17.54 2.99
N ASN A 112 15.36 -17.66 1.67
CA ASN A 112 14.43 -18.41 0.84
C ASN A 112 15.21 -19.42 -0.01
N GLU A 113 15.59 -20.54 0.61
CA GLU A 113 16.41 -21.59 -0.01
C GLU A 113 15.56 -22.70 -0.64
N ASN A 114 14.24 -22.61 -0.54
CA ASN A 114 13.31 -23.60 -1.07
C ASN A 114 12.85 -23.22 -2.47
N SER A 115 12.50 -24.24 -3.27
CA SER A 115 11.84 -24.05 -4.55
C SER A 115 10.74 -25.08 -4.73
N PHE A 116 9.70 -24.71 -5.47
CA PHE A 116 8.56 -25.56 -5.77
C PHE A 116 8.29 -25.55 -7.27
N SER A 117 8.00 -26.71 -7.86
CA SER A 117 7.56 -26.82 -9.24
C SER A 117 6.59 -27.98 -9.42
N CYS A 118 5.61 -27.81 -10.30
CA CYS A 118 4.68 -28.86 -10.70
C CYS A 118 4.10 -28.57 -12.08
N SER A 119 3.42 -29.55 -12.68
CA SER A 119 2.79 -29.41 -13.99
C SER A 119 1.48 -28.59 -13.99
N SER A 120 0.95 -28.25 -12.81
CA SER A 120 -0.30 -27.51 -12.67
C SER A 120 -0.05 -26.02 -12.50
N ASN A 121 -0.40 -25.23 -13.51
CA ASN A 121 -0.32 -23.77 -13.45
C ASN A 121 -1.10 -23.19 -12.25
N LEU A 122 -2.25 -23.78 -11.90
CA LEU A 122 -3.04 -23.33 -10.76
C LEU A 122 -2.28 -23.51 -9.44
N ILE A 123 -1.67 -24.68 -9.22
CA ILE A 123 -0.91 -24.94 -7.99
C ILE A 123 0.32 -24.04 -7.92
N HIS A 124 0.98 -23.79 -9.07
CA HIS A 124 2.06 -22.82 -9.13
C HIS A 124 1.61 -21.40 -8.72
N SER A 125 0.47 -20.91 -9.23
CA SER A 125 -0.08 -19.61 -8.83
C SER A 125 -0.49 -19.55 -7.35
N ILE A 126 -0.96 -20.65 -6.77
CA ILE A 126 -1.26 -20.74 -5.33
C ILE A 126 0.03 -20.61 -4.51
N GLN A 127 1.11 -21.28 -4.92
CA GLN A 127 2.40 -21.18 -4.27
C GLN A 127 2.94 -19.75 -4.33
N GLU A 128 2.93 -19.12 -5.50
CA GLU A 128 3.36 -17.72 -5.67
C GLU A 128 2.53 -16.75 -4.81
N ALA A 129 1.22 -16.99 -4.68
CA ALA A 129 0.36 -16.21 -3.79
C ALA A 129 0.70 -16.43 -2.32
N THR A 130 0.95 -17.68 -1.92
CA THR A 130 1.30 -18.05 -0.55
C THR A 130 2.60 -17.40 -0.11
N GLU A 131 3.67 -17.50 -0.92
CA GLU A 131 4.96 -16.87 -0.63
C GLU A 131 4.86 -15.36 -0.49
N ARG A 132 4.16 -14.72 -1.43
CA ARG A 132 3.94 -13.27 -1.41
C ARG A 132 3.11 -12.84 -0.20
N THR A 133 2.06 -13.59 0.15
CA THR A 133 1.24 -13.30 1.35
C THR A 133 2.04 -13.48 2.64
N PHE A 134 2.92 -14.49 2.70
CA PHE A 134 3.81 -14.69 3.83
C PHE A 134 4.75 -13.50 4.01
N LEU A 135 5.48 -13.11 2.95
CA LEU A 135 6.42 -11.99 3.00
C LEU A 135 5.71 -10.65 3.27
N ALA A 136 4.52 -10.45 2.71
CA ALA A 136 3.71 -9.25 2.95
C ALA A 136 3.46 -9.03 4.46
N ASN A 137 3.21 -10.11 5.21
CA ASN A 137 2.96 -10.07 6.65
C ASN A 137 4.21 -10.02 7.53
N LEU A 138 5.42 -10.02 6.95
CA LEU A 138 6.66 -10.09 7.70
C LEU A 138 7.31 -8.70 7.81
N GLN A 139 6.71 -7.84 8.63
CA GLN A 139 7.20 -6.47 8.89
C GLN A 139 7.62 -6.33 10.35
N SER A 140 8.88 -6.67 10.67
CA SER A 140 9.41 -6.83 12.04
C SER A 140 8.76 -7.97 12.86
N VAL A 141 7.45 -8.13 12.76
CA VAL A 141 6.65 -9.22 13.34
C VAL A 141 5.90 -9.95 12.21
N GLN A 142 5.39 -11.14 12.49
CA GLN A 142 4.46 -11.82 11.60
C GLN A 142 3.03 -11.38 11.94
N SER A 143 2.40 -10.61 11.05
CA SER A 143 1.04 -10.08 11.28
C SER A 143 -0.08 -11.01 10.81
N ASP A 144 -1.30 -10.80 11.32
CA ASP A 144 -2.55 -11.38 10.83
C ASP A 144 -2.92 -10.89 9.42
N CYS A 145 -2.79 -9.58 9.20
CA CYS A 145 -2.97 -8.94 7.92
C CYS A 145 -2.03 -7.73 7.80
N PRO A 146 -1.43 -7.49 6.62
CA PRO A 146 -0.43 -6.45 6.49
C PRO A 146 -1.05 -5.09 6.11
N ALA A 147 -2.38 -5.05 5.93
CA ALA A 147 -3.13 -3.85 5.59
C ALA A 147 -3.72 -3.20 6.84
N ARG A 148 -4.67 -3.87 7.51
CA ARG A 148 -5.64 -3.22 8.41
C ARG A 148 -5.18 -3.17 9.87
N GLU A 149 -4.96 -4.33 10.48
CA GLU A 149 -4.64 -4.46 11.91
C GLU A 149 -3.14 -4.51 12.17
N LYS A 150 -2.41 -5.33 11.39
CA LYS A 150 -0.96 -5.48 11.47
C LYS A 150 -0.48 -6.02 12.84
N PHE A 151 -1.28 -6.86 13.51
CA PHE A 151 -0.93 -7.40 14.82
C PHE A 151 -0.41 -8.83 14.72
N GLY A 152 0.51 -9.19 15.63
CA GLY A 152 1.05 -10.54 15.73
C GLY A 152 0.14 -11.48 16.52
N TYR A 153 -0.90 -12.00 15.88
CA TYR A 153 -1.79 -12.99 16.50
C TYR A 153 -1.04 -14.33 16.66
N GLY A 154 -1.11 -14.93 17.85
CA GLY A 154 -0.31 -16.12 18.22
C GLY A 154 -0.76 -17.46 17.62
N GLY A 155 -1.91 -17.50 16.94
CA GLY A 155 -2.51 -18.72 16.39
C GLY A 155 -3.32 -19.54 17.39
#